data_AF-A0A059B4Q9-F1
#
_entry.id   AF-A0A059B4Q9-F1
#
_cell.length_a   1.000
_cell.length_b   1.000
_cell.length_c   1.000
_cell.angle_alpha   90.00
_cell.angle_beta   90.00
_cell.angle_gamma   90.00
#
_symmetry.space_group_name_H-M   'P 1'
#
loop_
_entity.id
_entity.type
_entity.pdbx_description
1 polymer ?
#
loop_
_entity_poly.entity_id
_entity_poly.type
_entity_poly.pdbx_seq_one_letter_code
_entity_poly.pdbx_strand_id
1 'polypeptide(L)'
;VPVSKTSNFFSVSLPISGRSFPSLKARRFQVSGAAKKETVDKVCQIVRKQLALPDDATVTGESKFANMEADSLYIVEIVMGLEEEFGIGVEEESAQSITNVQEAADMIEKLIEKK
;
A
#
# COMPACT_ATOMS: atom_id res chain seq x y z
N VAL A 1 -39.05 -13.54 61.44
CA VAL A 1 -38.92 -14.88 60.82
C VAL A 1 -38.92 -14.67 59.30
N PRO A 2 -37.95 -15.19 58.52
CA PRO A 2 -36.70 -14.47 58.25
C PRO A 2 -36.22 -14.52 56.78
N VAL A 3 -35.06 -13.87 56.53
CA VAL A 3 -33.94 -14.30 55.63
C VAL A 3 -34.05 -14.11 54.09
N SER A 4 -33.25 -13.14 53.63
CA SER A 4 -32.13 -13.24 52.67
C SER A 4 -32.29 -13.90 51.29
N LYS A 5 -31.86 -13.15 50.25
CA LYS A 5 -31.19 -13.67 49.04
C LYS A 5 -30.36 -12.53 48.42
N THR A 6 -29.06 -12.40 48.75
CA THR A 6 -27.90 -12.86 47.95
C THR A 6 -28.14 -12.70 46.43
N SER A 7 -27.32 -11.97 45.67
CA SER A 7 -25.91 -12.22 45.38
C SER A 7 -25.45 -11.12 44.40
N ASN A 8 -24.37 -10.40 44.72
CA ASN A 8 -23.01 -10.67 44.25
C ASN A 8 -22.78 -10.27 42.78
N PHE A 9 -22.58 -8.96 42.56
CA PHE A 9 -21.94 -8.46 41.34
C PHE A 9 -20.54 -9.06 41.28
N PHE A 10 -20.28 -9.87 40.25
CA PHE A 10 -18.95 -10.37 39.96
C PHE A 10 -18.04 -9.18 39.61
N SER A 11 -17.35 -8.69 40.62
CA SER A 11 -16.11 -7.94 40.46
C SER A 11 -15.06 -8.94 39.98
N VAL A 12 -14.78 -8.95 38.68
CA VAL A 12 -13.59 -9.63 38.15
C VAL A 12 -12.46 -8.61 38.16
N SER A 13 -11.77 -8.57 39.28
CA SER A 13 -10.46 -7.91 39.40
C SER A 13 -9.45 -8.70 38.55
N LEU A 14 -9.13 -8.19 37.36
CA LEU A 14 -7.96 -8.63 36.61
C LEU A 14 -6.72 -7.89 37.15
N PRO A 15 -5.62 -8.58 37.46
CA PRO A 15 -4.42 -7.91 37.94
C PRO A 15 -3.80 -7.11 36.79
N ILE A 16 -3.78 -5.77 36.93
CA ILE A 16 -2.82 -4.90 36.27
C ILE A 16 -1.44 -5.28 36.83
N SER A 17 -0.82 -6.26 36.19
CA SER A 17 0.61 -6.48 36.28
C SER A 17 1.15 -6.41 34.87
N GLY A 18 2.02 -5.42 34.66
CA GLY A 18 2.46 -4.94 33.36
C GLY A 18 2.89 -6.05 32.42
N ARG A 19 2.04 -6.33 31.45
CA ARG A 19 2.47 -6.84 30.15
C ARG A 19 2.40 -5.67 29.21
N SER A 20 3.58 -5.14 28.90
CA SER A 20 3.82 -4.37 27.70
C SER A 20 3.17 -5.13 26.55
N PHE A 21 2.01 -4.68 26.11
CA PHE A 21 1.50 -5.08 24.81
C PHE A 21 2.54 -4.57 23.83
N PRO A 22 3.24 -5.43 23.07
CA PRO A 22 3.98 -4.92 21.94
C PRO A 22 2.88 -4.32 21.05
N SER A 23 2.90 -3.00 20.94
CA SER A 23 2.20 -2.27 19.88
C SER A 23 2.35 -3.13 18.64
N LEU A 24 1.23 -3.62 18.11
CA LEU A 24 1.17 -4.10 16.75
C LEU A 24 1.55 -2.90 15.90
N LYS A 25 2.86 -2.69 15.74
CA LYS A 25 3.43 -2.04 14.58
C LYS A 25 2.83 -2.84 13.45
N ALA A 26 1.76 -2.29 12.87
CA ALA A 26 1.39 -2.56 11.52
C ALA A 26 2.71 -2.65 10.77
N ARG A 27 3.06 -3.87 10.35
CA ARG A 27 4.13 -4.09 9.41
C ARG A 27 3.68 -3.30 8.19
N ARG A 28 4.08 -2.03 8.11
CA ARG A 28 4.22 -1.34 6.85
C ARG A 28 5.06 -2.29 6.05
N PHE A 29 4.41 -2.85 5.04
CA PHE A 29 4.93 -3.85 4.15
C PHE A 29 6.18 -3.25 3.51
N GLN A 30 7.33 -3.47 4.13
CA GLN A 30 8.59 -2.93 3.64
C GLN A 30 9.05 -3.91 2.57
N VAL A 31 8.56 -3.69 1.36
CA VAL A 31 9.09 -4.32 0.16
C VAL A 31 10.39 -3.59 -0.13
N SER A 32 11.50 -4.19 0.28
CA SER A 32 12.77 -4.01 -0.42
C SER A 32 12.67 -4.79 -1.73
N GLY A 33 11.90 -4.24 -2.67
CA GLY A 33 12.09 -4.52 -4.08
C GLY A 33 13.05 -3.44 -4.58
N ALA A 34 14.12 -3.85 -5.22
CA ALA A 34 14.91 -2.94 -6.03
C ALA A 34 14.50 -3.21 -7.47
N ALA A 35 13.34 -2.69 -7.87
CA ALA A 35 12.93 -2.74 -9.26
C ALA A 35 14.08 -2.25 -10.15
N LYS A 36 14.33 -2.94 -11.28
CA LYS A 36 15.29 -2.50 -12.29
C LYS A 36 14.98 -1.07 -12.66
N LYS A 37 16.04 -0.28 -12.80
CA LYS A 37 15.94 1.13 -13.22
C LYS A 37 15.09 1.29 -14.48
N GLU A 38 15.22 0.37 -15.43
CA GLU A 38 14.43 0.39 -16.67
C GLU A 38 12.91 0.32 -16.42
N THR A 39 12.47 -0.52 -15.47
CA THR A 39 11.06 -0.65 -15.10
C THR A 39 10.56 0.63 -14.44
N VAL A 40 11.36 1.19 -13.52
CA VAL A 40 11.03 2.45 -12.84
C VAL A 40 10.93 3.61 -13.84
N ASP A 41 11.85 3.70 -14.80
CA ASP A 41 11.84 4.70 -15.87
C ASP A 41 10.57 4.61 -16.74
N LYS A 42 10.17 3.40 -17.13
CA LYS A 42 8.92 3.18 -17.90
C LYS A 42 7.68 3.58 -17.11
N VAL A 43 7.59 3.17 -15.84
CA VAL A 43 6.49 3.59 -14.96
C VAL A 43 6.46 5.11 -14.84
N CYS A 44 7.61 5.74 -14.60
CA CYS A 44 7.75 7.18 -14.51
C CYS A 44 7.28 7.89 -15.79
N GLN A 45 7.63 7.38 -16.97
CA GLN A 45 7.14 7.93 -18.24
C GLN A 45 5.62 7.82 -18.40
N ILE A 46 5.03 6.68 -18.06
CA ILE A 46 3.57 6.48 -18.14
C ILE A 46 2.88 7.46 -17.19
N VAL A 47 3.36 7.59 -15.97
CA VAL A 47 2.82 8.52 -14.97
C VAL A 47 2.90 9.96 -15.44
N ARG A 48 4.02 10.39 -16.05
CA ARG A 48 4.15 11.75 -16.62
C ARG A 48 3.17 11.99 -17.75
N LYS A 49 2.98 11.01 -18.64
CA LYS A 49 2.02 11.10 -19.75
C LYS A 49 0.59 11.22 -19.23
N GLN A 50 0.19 10.39 -18.27
CA GLN A 50 -1.18 10.39 -17.75
C GLN A 50 -1.49 11.64 -16.92
N LEU A 51 -0.53 12.13 -16.13
CA LEU A 51 -0.69 13.36 -15.36
C LEU A 51 -0.41 14.64 -16.16
N ALA A 52 -0.15 14.54 -17.47
CA ALA A 52 0.23 15.65 -18.35
C ALA A 52 1.31 16.56 -17.74
N LEU A 53 2.26 15.97 -17.00
CA LEU A 53 3.33 16.71 -16.34
C LEU A 53 4.39 17.15 -17.38
N PRO A 54 4.96 18.36 -17.24
CA PRO A 54 6.05 18.80 -18.11
C PRO A 54 7.29 17.92 -17.96
N ASP A 55 8.15 17.85 -18.98
CA ASP A 55 9.37 17.02 -18.97
C ASP A 55 10.32 17.35 -17.80
N ASP A 56 10.28 18.59 -17.32
CA ASP A 56 11.03 19.09 -16.16
C ASP A 56 10.44 18.65 -14.81
N ALA A 57 9.25 18.03 -14.79
CA ALA A 57 8.65 17.53 -13.58
C ALA A 57 9.48 16.36 -13.02
N THR A 58 10.02 16.56 -11.82
CA THR A 58 10.82 15.55 -11.13
C THR A 58 9.91 14.48 -10.54
N VAL A 59 9.64 13.44 -11.35
CA VAL A 59 8.97 12.22 -10.89
C VAL A 59 10.05 11.21 -10.48
N THR A 60 10.12 10.90 -9.20
CA THR A 60 11.05 9.91 -8.62
C THR A 60 10.29 8.67 -8.13
N GLY A 61 11.00 7.57 -7.86
CA GLY A 61 10.40 6.36 -7.26
C GLY A 61 9.72 6.63 -5.91
N GLU A 62 10.24 7.59 -5.14
CA GLU A 62 9.65 8.03 -3.86
C GLU A 62 8.42 8.94 -4.03
N SER A 63 8.09 9.33 -5.27
CA SER A 63 6.92 10.15 -5.54
C SER A 63 5.65 9.37 -5.27
N LYS A 64 4.78 9.98 -4.46
CA LYS A 64 3.45 9.47 -4.12
C LYS A 64 2.44 9.89 -5.16
N PHE A 65 1.62 8.97 -5.61
CA PHE A 65 0.47 9.28 -6.47
C PHE A 65 -0.49 10.26 -5.79
N ALA A 66 -0.71 10.09 -4.48
CA ALA A 66 -1.52 10.99 -3.67
C ALA A 66 -0.99 12.44 -3.60
N ASN A 67 0.33 12.65 -3.75
CA ASN A 67 0.92 13.99 -3.72
C ASN A 67 0.86 14.71 -5.07
N MET A 68 0.69 13.95 -6.16
CA MET A 68 0.66 14.46 -7.53
C MET A 68 -0.77 14.77 -7.99
N GLU A 69 -1.71 14.86 -7.05
CA GLU A 69 -3.15 14.98 -7.34
C GLU A 69 -3.63 13.93 -8.36
N ALA A 70 -2.97 12.76 -8.39
CA ALA A 70 -3.44 11.62 -9.15
C ALA A 70 -4.70 11.12 -8.45
N ASP A 71 -5.84 11.65 -8.88
CA ASP A 71 -7.14 11.18 -8.45
C ASP A 71 -7.26 9.68 -8.76
N SER A 72 -8.10 9.00 -8.01
CA SER A 72 -8.36 7.55 -8.11
C SER A 72 -8.57 7.04 -9.55
N LEU A 73 -9.07 7.88 -10.47
CA LEU A 73 -9.17 7.59 -11.90
C LEU A 73 -7.82 7.45 -12.63
N TYR A 74 -6.84 8.30 -12.31
CA TYR A 74 -5.52 8.25 -12.94
C TYR A 74 -4.76 6.97 -12.58
N ILE A 75 -4.96 6.45 -11.36
CA ILE A 75 -4.34 5.19 -10.92
C ILE A 75 -4.83 4.02 -11.80
N VAL A 76 -6.12 3.97 -12.12
CA VAL A 76 -6.70 2.94 -12.99
C VAL A 76 -6.10 3.02 -14.39
N GLU A 77 -5.96 4.23 -14.95
CA GLU A 77 -5.40 4.44 -16.29
C GLU A 77 -3.90 4.10 -16.35
N ILE A 78 -3.13 4.45 -15.30
CA ILE A 78 -1.73 4.07 -15.16
C ILE A 78 -1.60 2.55 -15.09
N VAL A 79 -2.42 1.87 -14.29
CA VAL A 79 -2.38 0.41 -14.15
C VAL A 79 -2.70 -0.29 -15.46
N MET A 80 -3.75 0.15 -16.17
CA MET A 80 -4.07 -0.40 -17.50
C MET A 80 -2.92 -0.21 -18.50
N GLY A 81 -2.28 0.96 -18.51
CA GLY A 81 -1.12 1.21 -19.37
C GLY A 81 0.09 0.33 -19.01
N LEU A 82 0.28 0.04 -17.73
CA LEU A 82 1.35 -0.85 -17.25
C LEU A 82 1.06 -2.32 -17.59
N GLU A 83 -0.19 -2.76 -17.48
CA GLU A 83 -0.62 -4.10 -17.90
C GLU A 83 -0.40 -4.32 -19.40
N GLU A 84 -0.73 -3.33 -20.23
CA GLU A 84 -0.54 -3.40 -21.68
C GLU A 84 0.95 -3.34 -22.06
N GLU A 85 1.73 -2.43 -21.48
CA GLU A 85 3.15 -2.24 -21.80
C GLU A 85 4.01 -3.46 -21.40
N PHE A 86 3.75 -4.04 -20.23
CA PHE A 86 4.52 -5.19 -19.73
C PHE A 86 3.83 -6.54 -20.02
N GLY A 87 2.61 -6.51 -20.54
CA GLY A 87 1.79 -7.71 -20.77
C GLY A 87 1.49 -8.49 -19.50
N ILE A 88 1.34 -7.83 -18.36
CA ILE A 88 1.05 -8.45 -17.05
C ILE A 88 -0.42 -8.25 -16.67
N GLY A 89 -0.90 -8.98 -15.65
CA GLY A 89 -2.18 -8.71 -15.01
C GLY A 89 -1.95 -8.27 -13.57
N VAL A 90 -2.40 -7.07 -13.22
CA VAL A 90 -2.34 -6.51 -11.88
C VAL A 90 -3.72 -6.63 -11.25
N GLU A 91 -3.81 -7.28 -10.09
CA GLU A 91 -5.07 -7.35 -9.36
C GLU A 91 -5.48 -5.96 -8.85
N GLU A 92 -6.77 -5.66 -8.90
CA GLU A 92 -7.31 -4.34 -8.49
C GLU A 92 -6.96 -4.01 -7.03
N GLU A 93 -6.99 -4.98 -6.12
CA GLU A 93 -6.58 -4.80 -4.73
C GLU A 93 -5.09 -4.43 -4.60
N SER A 94 -4.25 -5.05 -5.44
CA SER A 94 -2.82 -4.75 -5.50
C SER A 94 -2.61 -3.33 -6.04
N ALA A 95 -3.27 -2.98 -7.15
CA ALA A 95 -3.23 -1.65 -7.76
C ALA A 95 -3.64 -0.54 -6.77
N GLN A 96 -4.73 -0.74 -6.02
CA GLN A 96 -5.19 0.21 -5.01
C GLN A 96 -4.26 0.31 -3.80
N SER A 97 -3.46 -0.73 -3.54
CA SER A 97 -2.47 -0.75 -2.47
C SER A 97 -1.17 -0.02 -2.83
N ILE A 98 -0.95 0.30 -4.11
CA ILE A 98 0.24 1.04 -4.57
C ILE A 98 0.11 2.50 -4.14
N THR A 99 1.08 3.00 -3.39
CA THR A 99 1.11 4.40 -2.95
C THR A 99 2.19 5.24 -3.63
N ASN A 100 3.26 4.60 -4.13
CA ASN A 100 4.42 5.24 -4.73
C ASN A 100 4.78 4.62 -6.08
N VAL A 101 5.47 5.38 -6.92
CA VAL A 101 6.01 4.90 -8.21
C VAL A 101 6.93 3.70 -8.02
N GLN A 102 7.76 3.69 -6.97
CA GLN A 102 8.65 2.58 -6.66
C GLN A 102 7.88 1.29 -6.37
N GLU A 103 6.82 1.37 -5.56
CA GLU A 103 5.97 0.21 -5.23
C GLU A 103 5.30 -0.38 -6.46
N ALA A 104 4.87 0.47 -7.40
CA ALA A 104 4.32 0.03 -8.68
C ALA A 104 5.38 -0.75 -9.48
N ALA A 105 6.57 -0.17 -9.64
CA ALA A 105 7.66 -0.82 -10.36
C ALA A 105 8.05 -2.16 -9.73
N ASP A 106 8.17 -2.22 -8.40
CA ASP A 106 8.51 -3.44 -7.66
C ASP A 106 7.45 -4.53 -7.82
N MET A 107 6.16 -4.15 -7.86
CA MET A 107 5.09 -5.09 -8.12
C MET A 107 5.18 -5.65 -9.54
N ILE A 108 5.37 -4.79 -10.52
CA ILE A 108 5.50 -5.18 -11.92
C ILE A 108 6.63 -6.18 -12.10
N GLU A 109 7.80 -5.92 -11.51
CA GLU A 109 8.92 -6.84 -11.58
C GLU A 109 8.59 -8.21 -11.01
N LYS A 110 7.92 -8.26 -9.85
CA LYS A 110 7.50 -9.54 -9.26
C LYS A 110 6.50 -10.30 -10.12
N LEU A 111 5.63 -9.59 -10.85
CA LEU A 111 4.69 -10.21 -11.77
C LEU A 111 5.38 -10.72 -13.03
N ILE A 112 6.37 -9.99 -13.54
CA ILE A 112 7.21 -10.41 -14.67
C ILE A 112 8.06 -11.62 -14.31
N GLU A 113 8.66 -11.66 -13.12
CA GLU A 113 9.47 -12.79 -12.65
C GLU A 113 8.65 -14.06 -12.38
N LYS A 114 7.36 -13.91 -12.05
CA LYS A 114 6.45 -15.04 -11.83
C LYS A 114 5.82 -15.59 -13.12
N LYS A 115 6.03 -14.93 -14.24
CA LYS A 115 5.48 -15.30 -15.55
C LYS A 115 6.44 -16.20 -16.31
#